data_AF-A0A6N2UAS1-F1
#
_entry.id   AF-A0A6N2UAS1-F1
#
_cell.length_a   1.000
_cell.length_b   1.000
_cell.length_c   1.000
_cell.angle_alpha   90.00
_cell.angle_beta   90.00
_cell.angle_gamma   90.00
#
_symmetry.space_group_name_H-M   'P 1'
#
loop_
_entity.id
_entity.type
_entity.pdbx_description
1 polymer ?
#
loop_
_entity_poly.entity_id
_entity_poly.type
_entity_poly.pdbx_seq_one_letter_code
_entity_poly.pdbx_strand_id
1 'polypeptide(L)'
;MMSMTMDEKMIEDCREQIGNREFVKCEQMLRKAMEEEPHSAVPHNLMGILLEKKGEHSLAMKHFRAAYALDPSCAAARFNLEQFSQMESVSVKCAYADADCQQEKPVRFFVKFMNPKHSDKDCKKEENNQKKIHHNSHFAWNFN
;
A
#
# COMPACT_ATOMS: atom_id res chain seq x y z
N MET A 1 -1.39 8.87 -27.78
CA MET A 1 -0.31 8.78 -26.77
C MET A 1 -0.90 9.29 -25.47
N MET A 2 -1.12 8.44 -24.47
CA MET A 2 -1.45 8.94 -23.12
C MET A 2 -0.21 9.67 -22.61
N SER A 3 -0.31 10.98 -22.39
CA SER A 3 0.76 11.71 -21.70
C SER A 3 0.85 11.17 -20.28
N MET A 4 1.98 10.58 -19.92
CA MET A 4 2.25 10.25 -18.51
C MET A 4 2.13 11.52 -17.68
N THR A 5 1.47 11.43 -16.54
CA THR A 5 1.38 12.56 -15.62
C THR A 5 2.76 12.86 -15.03
N MET A 6 2.97 14.08 -14.56
CA MET A 6 4.25 14.48 -13.95
C MET A 6 4.60 13.59 -12.75
N ASP A 7 3.57 13.22 -11.96
CA ASP A 7 3.70 12.31 -10.82
C ASP A 7 4.08 10.89 -11.24
N GLU A 8 3.44 10.33 -12.27
CA GLU A 8 3.77 8.99 -12.78
C GLU A 8 5.23 8.90 -13.23
N LYS A 9 5.72 9.93 -13.92
CA LYS A 9 7.12 9.98 -14.33
C LYS A 9 8.05 10.07 -13.12
N MET A 10 7.76 10.93 -12.16
CA MET A 10 8.57 11.09 -10.94
C MET A 10 8.64 9.79 -10.13
N ILE A 11 7.53 9.07 -10.03
CA ILE A 11 7.44 7.77 -9.36
C ILE A 11 8.38 6.76 -10.02
N GLU A 12 8.36 6.67 -11.35
CA GLU A 12 9.22 5.74 -12.09
C GLU A 12 10.70 6.15 -11.98
N ASP A 13 11.01 7.43 -12.15
CA ASP A 13 12.37 7.96 -12.05
C ASP A 13 12.98 7.67 -10.67
N CYS A 14 12.21 7.82 -9.57
CA CYS A 14 12.74 7.50 -8.25
C CYS A 14 12.84 5.98 -8.00
N ARG A 15 11.91 5.18 -8.54
CA ARG A 15 12.00 3.71 -8.48
C ARG A 15 13.30 3.22 -9.13
N GLU A 16 13.62 3.74 -10.31
CA GLU A 16 14.86 3.42 -11.02
C GLU A 16 16.09 3.87 -10.22
N GLN A 17 16.13 5.12 -9.77
CA GLN A 17 17.28 5.68 -9.06
C GLN A 17 17.55 4.95 -7.74
N ILE A 18 16.51 4.59 -6.98
CA ILE A 18 16.66 3.78 -5.77
C ILE A 18 17.18 2.37 -6.11
N GLY A 19 16.69 1.76 -7.20
CA GLY A 19 17.19 0.48 -7.70
C GLY A 19 18.69 0.53 -8.05
N ASN A 20 19.12 1.62 -8.67
CA ASN A 20 20.52 1.88 -9.03
C ASN A 20 21.37 2.40 -7.87
N ARG A 21 20.80 2.55 -6.66
CA ARG A 21 21.44 3.16 -5.47
C ARG A 21 21.90 4.61 -5.67
N GLU A 22 21.32 5.32 -6.63
CA GLU A 22 21.56 6.75 -6.91
C GLU A 22 20.80 7.65 -5.92
N PHE A 23 20.99 7.46 -4.61
CA PHE A 23 20.18 8.10 -3.58
C PHE A 23 20.26 9.64 -3.61
N VAL A 24 21.45 10.19 -3.90
CA VAL A 24 21.67 11.64 -3.95
C VAL A 24 20.85 12.28 -5.06
N LYS A 25 20.75 11.62 -6.22
CA LYS A 25 20.01 12.11 -7.37
C LYS A 25 18.50 12.07 -7.11
N CYS A 26 17.97 11.00 -6.51
CA CYS A 26 16.53 10.97 -6.18
C CYS A 26 16.24 12.01 -5.08
N GLU A 27 17.13 12.17 -4.09
CA GLU A 27 16.94 13.19 -3.05
C GLU A 27 16.84 14.61 -3.63
N GLN A 28 17.72 14.98 -4.56
CA GLN A 28 17.70 16.29 -5.22
C GLN A 28 16.43 16.49 -6.05
N MET A 29 16.03 15.47 -6.82
CA MET A 29 14.79 15.49 -7.60
C MET A 29 13.56 15.71 -6.71
N LEU A 30 13.46 14.95 -5.61
CA LEU A 30 12.34 15.05 -4.69
C LEU A 30 12.32 16.38 -3.93
N ARG A 31 13.49 16.93 -3.56
CA ARG A 31 13.58 18.27 -2.97
C ARG A 31 13.02 19.33 -3.91
N LYS A 32 13.41 19.29 -5.18
CA LYS A 32 12.88 20.21 -6.20
C LYS A 32 11.38 20.05 -6.39
N ALA A 33 10.88 18.81 -6.42
CA ALA A 33 9.44 18.55 -6.53
C ALA A 33 8.65 19.10 -5.33
N MET A 34 9.18 18.98 -4.11
CA MET A 34 8.57 19.57 -2.90
C MET A 34 8.61 21.11 -2.92
N GLU A 35 9.60 21.72 -3.56
CA GLU A 35 9.68 23.18 -3.72
C GLU A 35 8.66 23.69 -4.77
N GLU A 36 8.47 22.95 -5.86
CA GLU A 36 7.54 23.29 -6.93
C GLU A 36 6.08 23.05 -6.52
N GLU A 37 5.81 21.94 -5.83
CA GLU A 37 4.48 21.54 -5.38
C GLU A 37 4.45 21.20 -3.88
N PRO A 38 4.44 22.22 -2.99
CA PRO A 38 4.48 22.01 -1.53
C PRO A 38 3.26 21.28 -0.95
N HIS A 39 2.18 21.21 -1.73
CA HIS A 39 0.92 20.58 -1.33
C HIS A 39 0.77 19.15 -1.86
N SER A 40 1.74 18.66 -2.65
CA SER A 40 1.69 17.32 -3.21
C SER A 40 2.16 16.28 -2.20
N ALA A 41 1.36 15.23 -1.99
CA ALA A 41 1.72 14.12 -1.11
C ALA A 41 2.77 13.18 -1.73
N VAL A 42 2.85 13.12 -3.06
CA VAL A 42 3.68 12.14 -3.79
C VAL A 42 5.18 12.32 -3.49
N PRO A 43 5.77 13.53 -3.57
CA PRO A 43 7.18 13.74 -3.23
C PRO A 43 7.51 13.37 -1.78
N HIS A 44 6.59 13.64 -0.85
CA HIS A 44 6.76 13.27 0.55
C HIS A 44 6.74 11.75 0.74
N ASN A 45 5.83 11.03 0.06
CA ASN A 45 5.80 9.56 0.11
C ASN A 45 7.12 8.97 -0.43
N LEU A 46 7.57 9.42 -1.61
CA LEU A 46 8.80 8.97 -2.24
C LEU A 46 10.05 9.28 -1.40
N MET A 47 10.09 10.45 -0.73
CA MET A 47 11.20 10.80 0.17
C MET A 47 11.24 9.87 1.38
N GLY A 48 10.08 9.48 1.92
CA GLY A 48 10.02 8.46 2.97
C GLY A 48 10.64 7.14 2.53
N ILE A 49 10.30 6.65 1.33
CA ILE A 49 10.86 5.42 0.76
C ILE A 49 12.38 5.53 0.59
N LEU A 50 12.86 6.66 0.06
CA LEU A 50 14.29 6.92 -0.11
C LEU A 50 15.03 6.82 1.23
N LEU A 51 14.48 7.44 2.29
CA LEU A 51 15.06 7.44 3.63
C LEU A 51 15.04 6.04 4.27
N GLU A 52 13.99 5.25 4.07
CA GLU A 52 13.97 3.83 4.47
C GLU A 52 15.10 3.04 3.80
N LYS A 53 15.32 3.27 2.51
CA LYS A 53 16.41 2.61 1.77
C LYS A 53 17.80 3.05 2.23
N LYS A 54 17.92 4.25 2.80
CA LYS A 54 19.13 4.75 3.47
C LYS A 54 19.28 4.26 4.91
N GLY A 55 18.25 3.62 5.49
CA GLY A 55 18.23 3.19 6.90
C GLY A 55 17.84 4.31 7.88
N GLU A 56 17.37 5.45 7.39
CA GLU A 56 16.97 6.63 8.18
C GLU A 56 15.49 6.56 8.57
N HIS A 57 15.08 5.45 9.20
CA HIS A 57 13.68 5.12 9.50
C HIS A 57 12.91 6.25 10.21
N SER A 58 13.52 6.87 11.23
CA SER A 58 12.87 7.95 11.98
C SER A 58 12.52 9.18 11.13
N LEU A 59 13.34 9.48 10.11
CA LEU A 59 13.08 10.58 9.17
C LEU A 59 12.08 10.16 8.11
N ALA A 60 12.16 8.92 7.63
CA ALA A 60 11.16 8.37 6.73
C ALA A 60 9.74 8.47 7.30
N MET A 61 9.56 8.12 8.58
CA MET A 61 8.28 8.23 9.26
C MET A 61 7.72 9.66 9.30
N LYS A 62 8.58 10.69 9.35
CA LYS A 62 8.12 12.09 9.28
C LYS A 62 7.57 12.40 7.89
N HIS A 63 8.23 11.93 6.84
CA HIS A 63 7.81 12.14 5.46
C HIS A 63 6.53 11.36 5.10
N PHE A 64 6.37 10.12 5.58
CA PHE A 64 5.11 9.39 5.41
C PHE A 64 3.95 10.07 6.12
N ARG A 65 4.16 10.59 7.34
CA ARG A 65 3.14 11.38 8.06
C ARG A 65 2.79 12.68 7.33
N ALA A 66 3.78 13.36 6.75
CA ALA A 66 3.54 14.57 5.97
C ALA A 66 2.71 14.27 4.72
N ALA A 67 3.05 13.21 3.97
CA ALA A 67 2.28 12.77 2.80
C ALA A 67 0.82 12.46 3.17
N TYR A 68 0.60 11.71 4.26
CA TYR A 68 -0.75 11.39 4.75
C TYR A 68 -1.53 12.63 5.23
N ALA A 69 -0.84 13.62 5.82
CA ALA A 69 -1.46 14.86 6.25
C ALA A 69 -1.86 15.77 5.08
N LEU A 70 -1.08 15.75 3.99
CA LEU A 70 -1.37 16.49 2.75
C LEU A 70 -2.52 15.85 1.97
N ASP A 71 -2.49 14.53 1.83
CA ASP A 71 -3.54 13.77 1.17
C ASP A 71 -3.83 12.44 1.91
N PRO A 72 -4.88 12.42 2.75
CA PRO A 72 -5.33 11.20 3.40
C PRO A 72 -5.87 10.13 2.43
N SER A 73 -6.17 10.49 1.18
CA SER A 73 -6.65 9.57 0.15
C SER A 73 -5.54 8.84 -0.60
N CYS A 74 -4.29 9.30 -0.48
CA CYS A 74 -3.11 8.62 -1.04
C CYS A 74 -2.92 7.25 -0.38
N ALA A 75 -3.27 6.19 -1.11
CA ALA A 75 -3.20 4.83 -0.60
C ALA A 75 -1.75 4.41 -0.31
N ALA A 76 -0.79 4.86 -1.13
CA ALA A 76 0.63 4.58 -0.98
C ALA A 76 1.20 5.15 0.33
N ALA A 77 0.88 6.40 0.66
CA ALA A 77 1.34 7.04 1.89
C ALA A 77 0.80 6.33 3.12
N ARG A 78 -0.50 6.01 3.12
CA ARG A 78 -1.13 5.24 4.21
C ARG A 78 -0.51 3.85 4.36
N PHE A 79 -0.35 3.13 3.25
CA PHE A 79 0.24 1.79 3.26
C PHE A 79 1.67 1.80 3.81
N ASN A 80 2.53 2.72 3.35
CA ASN A 80 3.89 2.83 3.85
C ASN A 80 3.91 3.22 5.34
N LEU A 81 3.08 4.18 5.77
CA LEU A 81 2.97 4.56 7.17
C LEU A 81 2.57 3.37 8.06
N GLU A 82 1.56 2.60 7.66
CA GLU A 82 1.10 1.39 8.38
C GLU A 82 2.18 0.31 8.43
N GLN A 83 2.83 0.05 7.29
CA GLN A 83 3.85 -0.98 7.17
C GLN A 83 5.11 -0.67 7.97
N PHE A 84 5.58 0.57 7.93
CA PHE A 84 6.79 1.00 8.65
C PHE A 84 6.52 1.34 10.13
N SER A 85 5.25 1.48 10.54
CA SER A 85 4.93 1.62 11.97
C SER A 85 4.94 0.28 12.73
N GLN A 86 4.89 -0.84 12.02
CA GLN A 86 4.89 -2.17 12.64
C GLN A 86 6.32 -2.57 13.06
N MET A 87 6.44 -3.10 14.27
CA MET A 87 7.71 -3.50 14.88
C MET A 87 8.30 -4.80 14.29
N GLU A 88 7.55 -5.50 13.43
CA GLU A 88 7.95 -6.81 12.93
C GLU A 88 9.00 -6.72 11.82
N SER A 89 10.07 -7.50 11.98
CA SER A 89 11.26 -7.51 11.12
C SER A 89 11.05 -8.29 9.82
N VAL A 90 9.93 -8.09 9.13
CA VAL A 90 9.69 -8.68 7.81
C VAL A 90 10.19 -7.72 6.74
N SER A 91 10.67 -8.25 5.61
CA SER A 91 11.03 -7.45 4.43
C SER A 91 9.83 -6.62 3.96
N VAL A 92 9.76 -5.36 4.37
CA VAL A 92 8.67 -4.45 4.02
C VAL A 92 8.78 -4.03 2.55
N LYS A 93 7.75 -4.34 1.77
CA LYS A 93 7.61 -3.81 0.40
C LYS A 93 7.16 -2.35 0.48
N CYS A 94 7.84 -1.46 -0.23
CA CYS A 94 7.44 -0.06 -0.35
C CYS A 94 6.38 0.10 -1.43
N ALA A 95 5.36 0.92 -1.18
CA ALA A 95 4.41 1.38 -2.19
C ALA A 95 4.85 2.74 -2.72
N TYR A 96 5.32 2.78 -3.97
CA TYR A 96 5.71 4.04 -4.63
C TYR A 96 4.48 4.77 -5.17
N ALA A 97 3.51 4.00 -5.67
CA ALA A 97 2.23 4.48 -6.16
C ALA A 97 1.06 3.71 -5.52
N ASP A 98 -0.15 4.26 -5.66
CA ASP A 98 -1.37 3.61 -5.18
C ASP A 98 -1.60 2.23 -5.83
N ALA A 99 -1.11 2.03 -7.06
CA ALA A 99 -1.13 0.75 -7.74
C ALA A 99 -0.30 -0.34 -7.02
N ASP A 100 0.73 0.03 -6.27
CA ASP A 100 1.57 -0.91 -5.52
C ASP A 100 0.86 -1.49 -4.29
N CYS A 101 -0.23 -0.87 -3.86
CA CYS A 101 -1.00 -1.22 -2.67
C CYS A 101 -1.97 -2.39 -2.90
N GLN A 102 -2.08 -2.92 -4.12
CA GLN A 102 -3.04 -3.98 -4.45
C GLN A 102 -2.68 -5.33 -3.81
N GLN A 103 -3.22 -5.57 -2.61
CA GLN A 103 -4.18 -6.65 -2.29
C GLN A 103 -4.09 -7.03 -0.81
N GLU A 104 -4.98 -6.47 0.01
CA GLU A 104 -5.97 -7.32 0.66
C GLU A 104 -7.33 -6.72 0.35
N LYS A 105 -8.23 -7.51 -0.25
CA LYS A 105 -9.65 -7.17 -0.29
C LYS A 105 -10.02 -6.75 1.14
N PRO A 106 -10.79 -5.67 1.36
CA PRO A 106 -11.24 -5.38 2.71
C PRO A 106 -11.81 -6.69 3.25
N VAL A 107 -11.22 -7.22 4.32
CA VAL A 107 -11.89 -8.23 5.12
C VAL A 107 -13.21 -7.57 5.46
N ARG A 108 -14.26 -8.00 4.76
CA ARG A 108 -15.60 -7.50 4.96
C ARG A 108 -15.95 -8.00 6.34
N PHE A 109 -15.62 -7.21 7.36
CA PHE A 109 -16.13 -7.40 8.69
C PHE A 109 -17.63 -7.22 8.54
N PHE A 110 -18.32 -8.34 8.32
CA PHE A 110 -19.75 -8.39 8.52
C PHE A 110 -19.95 -8.16 10.01
N VAL A 111 -20.10 -6.89 10.40
CA VAL A 111 -20.73 -6.56 11.66
C VAL A 111 -22.16 -7.03 11.51
N LYS A 112 -22.41 -8.28 11.91
CA LYS A 112 -23.77 -8.81 12.03
C LYS A 112 -24.39 -8.03 13.18
N PHE A 113 -25.12 -6.96 12.86
CA PHE A 113 -26.01 -6.36 13.83
C PHE A 113 -27.02 -7.44 14.23
N MET A 114 -26.83 -8.04 15.41
CA MET A 114 -27.79 -8.97 15.96
C MET A 114 -29.03 -8.18 16.34
N ASN A 115 -30.04 -8.22 15.47
CA ASN A 115 -31.39 -7.81 15.86
C ASN A 115 -31.87 -8.77 16.98
N PRO A 116 -32.31 -8.29 18.16
CA PRO A 116 -32.60 -9.14 19.33
C PRO A 116 -33.84 -10.06 19.20
N LYS A 117 -34.36 -10.31 18.00
CA LYS A 117 -35.70 -10.90 17.81
C LYS A 117 -35.75 -12.22 17.00
N HIS A 118 -34.62 -12.85 16.67
CA HIS A 118 -34.65 -14.16 16.00
C HIS A 118 -34.03 -15.26 16.86
N SER A 119 -34.84 -16.27 17.18
CA SER A 119 -34.51 -17.44 18.01
C SER A 119 -33.63 -18.46 17.25
N ASP A 120 -32.78 -19.17 18.00
CA ASP A 120 -31.65 -20.03 17.57
C ASP A 120 -31.90 -21.17 16.57
N LYS A 121 -33.11 -21.31 16.01
CA LYS A 121 -33.49 -22.47 15.20
C LYS A 121 -33.17 -22.35 13.71
N ASP A 122 -32.81 -21.17 13.22
CA ASP A 122 -32.52 -20.95 11.79
C ASP A 122 -31.02 -21.04 11.43
N CYS A 123 -30.12 -21.14 12.41
CA CYS A 123 -28.67 -21.06 12.19
C CYS A 123 -28.04 -22.31 11.52
N LYS A 124 -28.76 -23.42 11.37
CA LYS A 124 -28.20 -24.69 10.86
C LYS A 124 -28.40 -24.97 9.38
N LYS A 125 -29.04 -24.08 8.62
CA LYS A 125 -29.28 -24.30 7.17
C LYS A 125 -28.31 -23.58 6.23
N GLU A 126 -27.59 -22.55 6.68
CA GLU A 126 -26.65 -21.82 5.81
C GLU A 126 -25.21 -22.37 5.81
N GLU A 127 -24.78 -23.08 6.86
CA GLU A 127 -23.42 -23.67 6.90
C GLU A 127 -23.21 -24.78 5.85
N ASN A 128 -24.26 -25.50 5.44
CA ASN A 128 -24.14 -26.61 4.51
C ASN A 128 -23.95 -26.19 3.03
N ASN A 129 -24.16 -24.92 2.68
CA ASN A 129 -23.93 -24.45 1.32
C ASN A 129 -22.53 -23.85 1.11
N GLN A 130 -21.81 -23.52 2.20
CA GLN A 130 -20.44 -22.97 2.13
C GLN A 130 -19.36 -24.06 1.99
N LYS A 131 -19.63 -25.31 2.39
CA LYS A 131 -18.68 -26.43 2.20
C LYS A 131 -18.58 -26.92 0.75
N LYS A 132 -19.53 -26.61 -0.14
CA LYS A 132 -19.48 -27.03 -1.56
C LYS A 132 -18.54 -26.19 -2.42
N ILE A 133 -18.14 -25.00 -1.98
CA ILE A 133 -17.29 -24.10 -2.77
C ILE A 133 -15.79 -24.41 -2.58
N HIS A 134 -15.42 -25.06 -1.47
CA HIS A 134 -14.02 -25.41 -1.14
C HIS A 134 -13.55 -26.79 -1.61
N HIS A 135 -14.37 -27.55 -2.34
CA HIS A 135 -13.98 -28.89 -2.83
C HIS A 135 -13.67 -28.97 -4.33
N ASN A 136 -13.59 -27.85 -5.04
CA ASN A 136 -13.36 -27.85 -6.50
C ASN A 136 -12.13 -27.03 -6.94
N SER A 137 -11.06 -27.06 -6.15
CA SER A 137 -9.72 -26.65 -6.59
C SER A 137 -8.72 -27.76 -6.25
N HIS A 138 -8.91 -28.93 -6.86
CA HIS A 138 -7.87 -29.95 -6.94
C HIS A 138 -6.91 -29.53 -8.06
N PHE A 139 -5.65 -29.34 -7.69
CA PHE A 139 -4.51 -29.14 -8.57
C PHE A 139 -4.50 -30.15 -9.73
N ALA A 140 -4.24 -29.69 -10.95
CA ALA A 140 -3.66 -30.48 -12.02
C ALA A 140 -2.63 -29.63 -12.76
N TRP A 141 -1.37 -29.75 -12.34
CA TRP A 141 -0.23 -29.49 -13.23
C TRP A 141 -0.14 -30.67 -14.18
N ASN A 142 -0.15 -30.42 -15.49
CA ASN A 142 0.30 -31.41 -16.47
C ASN A 142 1.33 -30.76 -17.39
N PHE A 143 2.59 -31.13 -17.15
CA PHE A 143 3.68 -31.08 -18.12
C PHE A 143 3.68 -32.43 -18.87
N ASN A 144 3.33 -32.43 -20.15
CA ASN A 144 4.01 -33.11 -21.27
C ASN A 144 3.26 -32.86 -22.58
#